data_AF-A0A382P5Q2-F1
#
_entry.id   AF-A0A382P5Q2-F1
#
_cell.length_a   1.000
_cell.length_b   1.000
_cell.length_c   1.000
_cell.angle_alpha   90.00
_cell.angle_beta   90.00
_cell.angle_gamma   90.00
#
_symmetry.space_group_name_H-M   'P 1'
#
loop_
_entity.id
_entity.type
_entity.pdbx_description
1 polymer ?
#
loop_
_entity_poly.entity_id
_entity_poly.type
_entity_poly.pdbx_seq_one_letter_code
_entity_poly.pdbx_strand_id
1 'polypeptide(L)'
;MTKPIHAWETLKGARSYQVLGLAIIWCSVSVSWAEIGDKGTDEATLRADAQKVFKEKVGPFVNKYCTRCHGSRAKAGINLQSALKNPGGESASLHWKKAVANVKVHEMPP
;
A
#
# COMPACT_ATOMS: atom_id res chain seq x y z
N MET A 1 -8.39 62.28 28.07
CA MET A 1 -8.57 61.34 29.20
C MET A 1 -8.55 59.92 28.65
N THR A 2 -7.42 59.24 28.78
CA THR A 2 -7.20 57.84 28.36
C THR A 2 -7.61 56.90 29.50
N LYS A 3 -8.57 56.00 29.26
CA LYS A 3 -8.91 54.94 30.22
C LYS A 3 -8.01 53.71 30.00
N PRO A 4 -7.52 53.05 31.06
CA PRO A 4 -6.60 51.93 30.94
C PRO A 4 -7.36 50.65 30.57
N ILE A 5 -6.76 49.89 29.65
CA ILE A 5 -7.23 48.58 29.24
C ILE A 5 -6.74 47.58 30.30
N HIS A 6 -7.68 46.86 30.89
CA HIS A 6 -7.48 45.98 32.04
C HIS A 6 -6.66 44.73 31.66
N ALA A 7 -5.48 44.58 32.25
CA ALA A 7 -4.48 43.54 32.00
C ALA A 7 -4.74 42.17 32.68
N TRP A 8 -6.00 41.76 32.88
CA TRP A 8 -6.32 40.49 33.56
C TRP A 8 -6.91 39.40 32.66
N GLU A 9 -7.17 39.69 31.38
CA GLU A 9 -7.77 38.71 30.45
C GLU A 9 -6.76 37.74 29.81
N THR A 10 -5.46 37.94 29.99
CA THR A 10 -4.42 37.17 29.27
C THR A 10 -4.01 35.87 29.96
N LEU A 11 -4.42 35.59 31.21
CA LEU A 11 -3.90 34.44 31.96
C LEU A 11 -4.70 33.13 31.82
N LYS A 12 -5.91 33.15 31.24
CA LYS A 12 -6.79 31.96 31.18
C LYS A 12 -6.60 31.09 29.93
N GLY A 13 -5.95 31.62 28.88
CA GLY A 13 -5.82 30.93 27.59
C GLY A 13 -4.78 29.81 27.58
N ALA A 14 -3.66 29.95 28.30
CA ALA A 14 -2.50 29.06 28.12
C ALA A 14 -2.66 27.66 28.75
N ARG A 15 -3.50 27.51 29.78
CA ARG A 15 -3.59 26.26 30.56
C ARG A 15 -4.49 25.19 29.91
N SER A 16 -5.42 25.60 29.06
CA SER A 16 -6.38 24.70 28.41
C SER A 16 -5.82 24.02 27.16
N TYR A 17 -4.91 24.68 26.42
CA TYR A 17 -4.32 24.11 25.20
C TYR A 17 -3.31 22.99 25.47
N GLN A 18 -2.66 22.99 26.64
CA GLN A 18 -1.67 21.96 27.01
C GLN A 18 -2.32 20.60 27.34
N VAL A 19 -3.51 20.60 27.96
CA VAL A 19 -4.21 19.37 28.34
C VAL A 19 -4.90 18.71 27.14
N LEU A 20 -5.44 19.52 26.21
CA LEU A 20 -6.04 19.04 24.95
C LEU A 20 -4.99 18.47 23.98
N GLY A 21 -3.79 19.06 23.92
CA GLY A 21 -2.71 18.55 23.07
C GLY A 21 -2.20 17.16 23.49
N LEU A 22 -2.08 16.89 24.79
CA LEU A 22 -1.64 15.59 25.29
C LEU A 22 -2.64 14.46 25.00
N ALA A 23 -3.94 14.73 25.07
CA ALA A 23 -4.98 13.73 24.85
C ALA A 23 -5.05 13.26 23.38
N ILE A 24 -4.84 14.17 22.41
CA ILE A 24 -4.84 13.85 20.97
C ILE A 24 -3.62 13.00 20.60
N ILE A 25 -2.45 13.29 21.19
CA ILE A 25 -1.21 12.52 20.96
C ILE A 25 -1.35 11.10 21.54
N TRP A 26 -1.96 10.96 22.72
CA TRP A 26 -2.20 9.64 23.35
C TRP A 26 -3.20 8.76 22.57
N CYS A 27 -4.25 9.38 22.01
CA CYS A 27 -5.24 8.66 21.20
C CYS A 27 -4.64 8.16 19.87
N SER A 28 -3.72 8.94 19.29
CA SER A 28 -3.01 8.60 18.05
C SER A 28 -2.04 7.42 18.21
N VAL A 29 -1.39 7.30 19.37
CA VAL A 29 -0.51 6.15 19.68
C VAL A 29 -1.31 4.87 19.87
N SER A 30 -2.52 4.93 20.45
CA SER A 30 -3.37 3.74 20.64
C SER A 30 -3.91 3.15 19.33
N VAL A 31 -4.26 4.00 18.34
CA VAL A 31 -4.75 3.55 17.03
C VAL A 31 -3.65 2.88 16.19
N SER A 32 -2.38 3.24 16.39
CA SER A 32 -1.29 2.77 15.55
C SER A 32 -0.78 1.36 15.88
N TRP A 33 -1.25 0.72 16.96
CA TRP A 33 -0.75 -0.59 17.40
C TRP A 33 -1.71 -1.77 17.18
N ALA A 34 -2.97 -1.52 16.80
CA ALA A 34 -3.96 -2.60 16.66
C ALA A 34 -3.83 -3.44 15.37
N GLU A 35 -3.02 -3.04 14.39
CA GLU A 35 -2.87 -3.77 13.10
C GLU A 35 -1.53 -4.52 12.97
N ILE A 36 -0.79 -4.74 14.06
CA ILE A 36 0.34 -5.69 14.07
C ILE A 36 -0.16 -7.07 14.52
N GLY A 37 -1.29 -7.48 13.95
CA GLY A 37 -2.01 -8.70 14.31
C GLY A 37 -2.11 -9.69 13.16
N ASP A 38 -0.98 -10.17 12.65
CA ASP A 38 -0.82 -11.59 12.24
C ASP A 38 0.67 -11.90 12.02
N LYS A 39 1.38 -12.22 13.11
CA LYS A 39 2.65 -12.95 13.05
C LYS A 39 2.31 -14.44 13.10
N GLY A 40 2.00 -15.06 11.96
CA GLY A 40 1.70 -16.49 11.90
C GLY A 40 2.30 -17.23 10.71
N THR A 41 2.63 -16.54 9.62
CA THR A 41 3.26 -17.14 8.44
C THR A 41 4.64 -16.53 8.23
N ASP A 42 5.65 -17.38 8.20
CA ASP A 42 7.01 -17.01 7.81
C ASP A 42 6.99 -16.35 6.42
N GLU A 43 7.35 -15.06 6.37
CA GLU A 43 7.35 -14.25 5.14
C GLU A 43 8.20 -14.90 4.04
N ALA A 44 9.29 -15.55 4.44
CA ALA A 44 10.14 -16.29 3.51
C ALA A 44 9.40 -17.49 2.89
N THR A 45 8.64 -18.24 3.68
CA THR A 45 7.77 -19.34 3.21
C THR A 45 6.70 -18.83 2.26
N LEU A 46 5.96 -17.77 2.62
CA LEU A 46 4.95 -17.18 1.73
C LEU A 46 5.55 -16.71 0.40
N ARG A 47 6.74 -16.10 0.46
CA ARG A 47 7.45 -15.66 -0.73
C ARG A 47 7.90 -16.84 -1.59
N ALA A 48 8.37 -17.92 -0.99
CA ALA A 48 8.75 -19.14 -1.70
C ALA A 48 7.54 -19.79 -2.39
N ASP A 49 6.41 -19.88 -1.70
CA ASP A 49 5.16 -20.41 -2.26
C ASP A 49 4.64 -19.53 -3.40
N ALA A 50 4.65 -18.21 -3.23
CA ALA A 50 4.29 -17.28 -4.29
C ALA A 50 5.19 -17.41 -5.52
N GLN A 51 6.51 -17.58 -5.33
CA GLN A 51 7.45 -17.83 -6.43
C GLN A 51 7.18 -19.15 -7.13
N LYS A 52 6.82 -20.21 -6.38
CA LYS A 52 6.45 -21.52 -6.94
C LYS A 52 5.19 -21.40 -7.79
N VAL A 53 4.11 -20.84 -7.24
CA VAL A 53 2.84 -20.61 -7.97
C VAL A 53 3.09 -19.75 -9.20
N PHE A 54 3.91 -18.71 -9.09
CA PHE A 54 4.23 -17.86 -10.23
C PHE A 54 4.91 -18.65 -11.36
N LYS A 55 5.92 -19.46 -11.04
CA LYS A 55 6.65 -20.28 -12.02
C LYS A 55 5.76 -21.36 -12.65
N GLU A 56 4.94 -22.02 -11.84
CA GLU A 56 4.16 -23.19 -12.28
C GLU A 56 2.84 -22.82 -12.96
N LYS A 57 2.23 -21.70 -12.58
CA LYS A 57 0.88 -21.33 -13.02
C LYS A 57 0.87 -20.04 -13.83
N VAL A 58 1.37 -18.95 -13.25
CA VAL A 58 1.28 -17.61 -13.85
C VAL A 58 2.16 -17.50 -15.09
N GLY A 59 3.42 -17.95 -15.01
CA GLY A 59 4.38 -17.89 -16.10
C GLY A 59 3.88 -18.58 -17.38
N PRO A 60 3.45 -19.85 -17.33
CA PRO A 60 2.88 -20.55 -18.47
C PRO A 60 1.63 -19.87 -19.04
N PHE A 61 0.73 -19.39 -18.18
CA PHE A 61 -0.48 -18.68 -18.60
C PHE A 61 -0.14 -17.41 -19.40
N VAL A 62 0.70 -16.55 -18.84
CA VAL A 62 1.13 -15.29 -19.46
C VAL A 62 1.86 -15.55 -20.77
N ASN A 63 2.74 -16.55 -20.80
CA ASN A 63 3.46 -16.96 -22.01
C ASN A 63 2.52 -17.48 -23.10
N LYS A 64 1.45 -18.18 -22.75
CA LYS A 64 0.52 -18.74 -23.73
C LYS A 64 -0.38 -17.67 -24.35
N TYR A 65 -0.87 -16.73 -23.55
CA TYR A 65 -1.94 -15.83 -23.97
C TYR A 65 -1.53 -14.38 -24.18
N CYS A 66 -0.51 -13.90 -23.47
CA CYS A 66 -0.25 -12.46 -23.35
C CYS A 66 1.03 -12.02 -24.09
N THR A 67 2.09 -12.84 -24.06
CA THR A 67 3.41 -12.44 -24.62
C THR A 67 3.41 -12.30 -26.13
N ARG A 68 2.44 -12.88 -26.85
CA ARG A 68 2.26 -12.64 -28.29
C ARG A 68 2.07 -11.16 -28.62
N CYS A 69 1.39 -10.42 -27.75
CA CYS A 69 1.09 -9.00 -27.93
C CYS A 69 1.87 -8.08 -26.97
N HIS A 70 2.34 -8.59 -25.83
CA HIS A 70 3.02 -7.82 -24.77
C HIS A 70 4.40 -8.41 -24.39
N GLY A 71 5.01 -9.22 -25.26
CA GLY A 71 6.36 -9.77 -25.05
C GLY A 71 7.43 -8.76 -25.44
N SER A 72 8.17 -9.03 -26.52
CA SER A 72 9.19 -8.12 -27.04
C SER A 72 8.60 -6.85 -27.67
N ARG A 73 7.33 -6.92 -28.07
CA ARG A 73 6.54 -5.79 -28.56
C ARG A 73 5.66 -5.31 -27.41
N ALA A 74 6.04 -4.21 -26.76
CA ALA A 74 5.25 -3.66 -25.66
C ALA A 74 4.03 -2.88 -26.20
N LYS A 75 2.98 -3.58 -26.65
CA LYS A 75 1.70 -2.92 -26.92
C LYS A 75 1.14 -2.35 -25.62
N ALA A 76 0.50 -1.18 -25.71
CA ALA A 76 -0.07 -0.46 -24.58
C ALA A 76 0.93 -0.19 -23.42
N GLY A 77 2.23 -0.11 -23.72
CA GLY A 77 3.27 0.22 -22.75
C GLY A 77 3.61 -0.89 -21.75
N ILE A 78 3.19 -2.13 -22.00
CA ILE A 78 3.42 -3.26 -21.08
C ILE A 78 4.41 -4.26 -21.70
N ASN A 79 5.48 -4.57 -20.97
CA ASN A 79 6.45 -5.61 -21.34
C ASN A 79 6.42 -6.78 -20.32
N LEU A 80 5.66 -7.82 -20.67
CA LEU A 80 5.48 -9.01 -19.85
C LEU A 80 6.69 -9.94 -19.88
N GLN A 81 7.53 -9.89 -20.92
CA GLN A 81 8.78 -10.66 -20.93
C GLN A 81 9.73 -10.20 -19.81
N SER A 82 9.81 -8.90 -19.57
CA SER A 82 10.58 -8.35 -18.44
C SER A 82 9.93 -8.70 -17.10
N ALA A 83 8.59 -8.54 -17.01
CA ALA A 83 7.85 -8.84 -15.79
C ALA A 83 7.90 -10.33 -15.38
N LEU A 84 8.03 -11.25 -16.35
CA LEU A 84 8.22 -12.67 -16.07
C LEU A 84 9.63 -12.99 -15.54
N LYS A 85 10.66 -12.25 -15.97
CA LYS A 85 12.04 -12.44 -15.48
C LYS A 85 12.23 -11.91 -14.07
N ASN A 86 11.62 -10.77 -13.77
CA ASN A 86 11.66 -10.14 -12.45
C ASN A 86 10.25 -9.75 -11.98
N PRO A 87 9.45 -10.71 -11.46
CA PRO A 87 8.06 -10.45 -11.07
C PRO A 87 7.91 -9.52 -9.88
N GLY A 88 8.95 -9.39 -9.05
CA GLY A 88 9.00 -8.46 -7.92
C GLY A 88 9.57 -7.08 -8.27
N GLY A 89 9.98 -6.84 -9.52
CA GLY A 89 10.41 -5.51 -9.96
C GLY A 89 9.28 -4.49 -9.83
N GLU A 90 9.62 -3.21 -9.67
CA GLU A 90 8.64 -2.14 -9.45
C GLU A 90 7.56 -2.08 -10.54
N SER A 91 7.97 -2.03 -11.81
CA SER A 91 7.05 -2.00 -12.95
C SER A 91 6.18 -3.26 -13.04
N ALA A 92 6.77 -4.44 -12.83
CA ALA A 92 6.06 -5.71 -12.83
C ALA A 92 5.00 -5.75 -11.72
N SER A 93 5.38 -5.34 -10.51
CA SER A 93 4.52 -5.32 -9.33
C SER A 93 3.29 -4.44 -9.53
N LEU A 94 3.44 -3.27 -10.15
CA LEU A 94 2.30 -2.40 -10.49
C LEU A 94 1.33 -3.08 -11.45
N HIS A 95 1.85 -3.75 -12.48
CA HIS A 95 1.01 -4.46 -13.45
C HIS A 95 0.28 -5.65 -12.83
N TRP A 96 0.94 -6.44 -11.98
CA TRP A 96 0.31 -7.56 -11.29
C TRP A 96 -0.78 -7.10 -10.33
N LYS A 97 -0.54 -6.04 -9.56
CA LYS A 97 -1.55 -5.44 -8.67
C LYS A 97 -2.79 -4.99 -9.45
N LYS A 98 -2.58 -4.32 -10.59
CA LYS A 98 -3.69 -3.90 -11.47
C LYS A 98 -4.46 -5.10 -12.04
N ALA A 99 -3.76 -6.14 -12.50
CA ALA A 99 -4.39 -7.34 -13.02
C ALA A 99 -5.25 -8.04 -11.96
N VAL A 100 -4.73 -8.19 -10.74
CA VAL A 100 -5.48 -8.74 -9.60
C VAL A 100 -6.69 -7.88 -9.27
N ALA A 101 -6.56 -6.55 -9.30
CA ALA A 101 -7.70 -5.65 -9.08
C ALA A 101 -8.80 -5.85 -10.13
N ASN A 102 -8.42 -5.98 -11.40
CA ASN A 102 -9.36 -6.22 -12.50
C ASN A 102 -10.06 -7.60 -12.40
N VAL A 103 -9.33 -8.64 -12.00
CA VAL A 103 -9.92 -9.98 -11.74
C VAL A 103 -10.93 -9.90 -10.60
N LYS A 104 -10.61 -9.16 -9.51
CA LYS A 104 -11.52 -8.99 -8.35
C LYS A 104 -12.83 -8.29 -8.72
N VAL A 105 -12.79 -7.35 -9.66
CA VAL A 105 -14.01 -6.67 -10.16
C VAL A 105 -14.62 -7.36 -11.38
N HIS A 106 -14.17 -8.58 -11.71
CA HIS A 106 -14.67 -9.40 -12.81
C HIS A 106 -14.50 -8.79 -14.22
N GLU A 107 -13.62 -7.79 -14.38
CA GLU A 107 -13.21 -7.26 -15.69
C GLU A 107 -12.25 -8.21 -16.42
N MET A 108 -11.68 -9.18 -15.70
CA MET A 108 -10.88 -10.27 -16.25
C MET A 108 -11.36 -11.61 -15.67
N PRO A 109 -11.27 -12.70 -16.45
CA PRO A 109 -11.54 -14.04 -15.94
C PRO A 109 -10.50 -14.43 -14.87
N PRO A 110 -10.91 -15.21 -13.85
CA PRO A 110 -10.03 -15.69 -12.79
C PRO A 110 -8.99 -16.72 -13.27
#